data_AF-A0A7Y2ES82-F1
#
_entry.id   AF-A0A7Y2ES82-F1
#
_cell.length_a   1.000
_cell.length_b   1.000
_cell.length_c   1.000
_cell.angle_alpha   90.00
_cell.angle_beta   90.00
_cell.angle_gamma   90.00
#
_symmetry.space_group_name_H-M   'P 1'
#
loop_
_entity.id
_entity.type
_entity.pdbx_description
1 polymer ?
#
loop_
_entity_poly.entity_id
_entity_poly.type
_entity_poly.pdbx_seq_one_letter_code
_entity_poly.pdbx_strand_id
1 'polypeptide(L)'
;MLDQDDPAGWPSFVFHPSEDIQQCPVCGADGPHSPRHSPYVCLACAARIVDDGGHQIVFADMNECRRADSDPDDPGSWEKYSSSDSFYLDGNPVTVFEGRFGGYVVQLRTPGS
;
A
#
# COMPACT_ATOMS: atom_id res chain seq x y z
N MET A 1 -16.78 -37.86 27.27
CA MET A 1 -16.94 -38.40 25.90
C MET A 1 -17.41 -37.24 25.05
N LEU A 2 -16.77 -37.03 23.88
CA LEU A 2 -16.48 -35.76 23.18
C LEU A 2 -15.27 -35.06 23.84
N ASP A 3 -14.01 -35.26 23.47
CA ASP A 3 -13.36 -35.60 22.19
C ASP A 3 -13.70 -34.62 21.06
N GLN A 4 -12.95 -33.51 21.01
CA GLN A 4 -12.51 -32.89 19.77
C GLN A 4 -11.11 -32.31 20.00
N ASP A 5 -10.14 -33.17 19.71
CA ASP A 5 -8.77 -32.83 19.36
C ASP A 5 -8.82 -31.97 18.08
N ASP A 6 -8.30 -30.74 18.12
CA ASP A 6 -8.12 -29.89 16.93
C ASP A 6 -6.61 -29.86 16.59
N PRO A 7 -6.14 -30.65 15.62
CA PRO A 7 -4.73 -30.80 15.33
C PRO A 7 -4.33 -29.90 14.15
N ALA A 8 -4.29 -28.58 14.34
CA ALA A 8 -3.64 -27.69 13.37
C ALA A 8 -3.24 -26.35 13.99
N GLY A 9 -2.14 -26.35 14.75
CA GLY A 9 -1.45 -25.14 15.18
C GLY A 9 -0.79 -24.38 14.02
N TRP A 10 -1.59 -23.63 13.25
CA TRP A 10 -1.12 -22.59 12.33
C TRP A 10 -1.80 -21.28 12.72
N PRO A 11 -1.07 -20.17 12.95
CA PRO A 11 -1.68 -18.87 13.14
C PRO A 11 -2.27 -18.42 11.80
N SER A 12 -3.55 -18.73 11.61
CA SER A 12 -4.36 -18.08 10.58
C SER A 12 -4.43 -16.61 10.95
N PHE A 13 -3.81 -15.74 10.14
CA PHE A 13 -4.07 -14.31 10.20
C PHE A 13 -5.53 -14.07 9.79
N VAL A 14 -6.46 -14.28 10.73
CA VAL A 14 -7.86 -13.90 10.56
C VAL A 14 -7.90 -12.39 10.70
N PHE A 15 -7.83 -11.70 9.55
CA PHE A 15 -8.30 -10.33 9.46
C PHE A 15 -9.75 -10.32 9.91
N HIS A 16 -10.01 -9.81 11.11
CA HIS A 16 -11.36 -9.51 11.56
C HIS A 16 -11.76 -8.22 10.82
N PRO A 17 -12.67 -8.27 9.83
CA PRO A 17 -13.14 -7.05 9.20
C PRO A 17 -13.85 -6.24 10.30
N SER A 18 -13.35 -5.03 10.58
CA SER A 18 -14.24 -4.01 11.13
C SER A 18 -15.36 -3.83 10.11
N GLU A 19 -16.61 -3.78 10.53
CA GLU A 19 -17.78 -3.61 9.65
C GLU A 19 -17.77 -2.28 8.87
N ASP A 20 -16.78 -1.42 9.14
CA ASP A 20 -16.52 -0.19 8.42
C ASP A 20 -15.85 -0.49 7.06
N ILE A 21 -16.50 -0.03 5.99
CA ILE A 21 -15.96 0.03 4.63
C ILE A 21 -15.43 1.44 4.42
N GLN A 22 -14.29 1.59 3.77
CA GLN A 22 -13.84 2.87 3.23
C GLN A 22 -13.93 2.88 1.71
N GLN A 23 -14.10 4.06 1.12
CA GLN A 23 -14.02 4.24 -0.32
C GLN A 23 -12.67 4.80 -0.71
N CYS A 24 -12.07 4.24 -1.75
CA CYS A 24 -10.86 4.80 -2.33
C CYS A 24 -11.13 6.24 -2.80
N PRO A 25 -10.36 7.25 -2.35
CA PRO A 25 -10.62 8.64 -2.69
C PRO A 25 -10.35 8.98 -4.17
N VAL A 26 -9.79 8.03 -4.94
CA VAL A 26 -9.44 8.21 -6.36
C VAL A 26 -10.49 7.59 -7.28
N CYS A 27 -10.90 6.34 -7.01
CA CYS A 27 -11.82 5.61 -7.89
C CYS A 27 -13.17 5.26 -7.24
N GLY A 28 -13.36 5.53 -5.95
CA GLY A 28 -14.57 5.21 -5.21
C GLY A 28 -14.75 3.72 -4.86
N ALA A 29 -13.78 2.86 -5.18
CA ALA A 29 -13.87 1.44 -4.88
C ALA A 29 -13.93 1.17 -3.37
N ASP A 30 -14.84 0.29 -2.97
CA ASP A 30 -14.98 -0.15 -1.59
C ASP A 30 -13.79 -1.01 -1.16
N GLY A 31 -13.28 -0.76 0.04
CA GLY A 31 -12.17 -1.49 0.63
C GLY A 31 -12.28 -1.55 2.16
N PRO A 32 -11.48 -2.43 2.80
CA PRO A 32 -11.51 -2.54 4.26
C PRO A 32 -11.13 -1.20 4.89
N HIS A 33 -11.93 -0.71 5.84
CA HIS A 33 -11.52 0.44 6.63
C HIS A 33 -10.30 0.08 7.46
N SER A 34 -9.31 0.98 7.47
CA SER A 34 -8.17 0.89 8.39
C SER A 34 -8.27 2.07 9.33
N PRO A 35 -8.62 1.86 10.62
CA PRO A 35 -8.71 2.94 11.60
C PRO A 35 -7.40 3.73 11.76
N ARG A 36 -6.26 3.16 11.35
CA ARG A 36 -4.94 3.79 11.40
C ARG A 36 -4.61 4.61 10.16
N HIS A 37 -5.19 4.23 9.03
CA HIS A 37 -4.85 4.76 7.71
C HIS A 37 -6.15 4.98 6.95
N SER A 38 -6.88 6.03 7.29
CA SER A 38 -8.12 6.42 6.62
C SER A 38 -8.03 7.90 6.26
N PRO A 39 -8.29 8.29 4.99
CA PRO A 39 -8.50 7.44 3.81
C PRO A 39 -7.18 6.94 3.19
N TYR A 40 -7.13 5.71 2.67
CA TYR A 40 -6.02 5.20 1.86
C TYR A 40 -6.43 4.96 0.40
N VAL A 41 -5.46 4.94 -0.50
CA VAL A 41 -5.64 4.62 -1.92
C VAL A 41 -5.61 3.10 -2.13
N CYS A 42 -6.59 2.55 -2.84
CA CYS A 42 -6.66 1.10 -3.11
C CYS A 42 -5.46 0.62 -3.95
N LEU A 43 -5.15 -0.68 -3.87
CA LEU A 43 -4.00 -1.27 -4.56
C LEU A 43 -3.99 -0.99 -6.08
N ALA A 44 -5.16 -1.03 -6.73
CA ALA A 44 -5.28 -0.76 -8.16
C ALA A 44 -4.92 0.68 -8.55
N CYS A 45 -5.24 1.64 -7.69
CA CYS A 45 -4.84 3.04 -7.88
C CYS A 45 -3.38 3.25 -7.47
N ALA A 46 -2.92 2.60 -6.40
CA ALA A 46 -1.52 2.65 -5.97
C ALA A 46 -0.56 2.11 -7.05
N ALA A 47 -0.99 1.11 -7.85
CA ALA A 47 -0.22 0.59 -8.96
C ALA A 47 0.02 1.63 -10.09
N ARG A 48 -0.68 2.77 -10.11
CA ARG A 48 -0.52 3.83 -11.12
C ARG A 48 0.33 5.01 -10.65
N ILE A 49 0.96 4.89 -9.48
CA ILE A 49 1.80 5.97 -8.95
C ILE A 49 3.02 6.18 -9.83
N VAL A 50 3.41 7.44 -10.01
CA VAL A 50 4.56 7.85 -10.80
C VAL A 50 5.52 8.75 -10.01
N ASP A 51 6.79 8.80 -10.42
CA ASP A 51 7.78 9.79 -9.97
C ASP A 51 7.57 11.17 -10.62
N ASP A 52 8.46 12.13 -10.33
CA ASP A 52 8.44 13.48 -10.91
C ASP A 52 8.67 13.50 -12.44
N GLY A 53 9.36 12.49 -12.96
CA GLY A 53 9.57 12.23 -14.37
C GLY A 53 8.39 11.54 -15.06
N GLY A 54 7.36 11.15 -14.30
CA GLY A 54 6.21 10.41 -14.82
C GLY A 54 6.46 8.92 -15.02
N HIS A 55 7.55 8.36 -14.48
CA HIS A 55 7.81 6.92 -14.53
C HIS A 55 6.98 6.22 -13.46
N GLN A 56 6.29 5.15 -13.84
CA GLN A 56 5.52 4.34 -12.91
C GLN A 56 6.43 3.70 -11.86
N ILE A 57 6.05 3.81 -10.59
CA ILE A 57 6.81 3.31 -9.45
C ILE A 57 6.12 2.10 -8.84
N VAL A 58 6.91 1.06 -8.59
CA VAL A 58 6.52 -0.12 -7.84
C VAL A 58 7.15 -0.03 -6.45
N PHE A 59 6.31 -0.05 -5.43
CA PHE A 59 6.76 -0.08 -4.04
C PHE A 59 6.84 -1.53 -3.55
N ALA A 60 7.89 -1.83 -2.80
CA ALA A 60 8.06 -3.05 -2.03
C ALA A 60 8.09 -2.74 -0.53
N ASP A 61 8.31 -3.78 0.26
CA ASP A 61 8.42 -3.70 1.71
C ASP A 61 9.62 -2.83 2.11
N MET A 62 9.56 -2.18 3.29
CA MET A 62 10.70 -1.51 3.94
C MET A 62 11.27 -0.25 3.26
N ASN A 63 10.41 0.60 2.68
CA ASN A 63 10.81 1.87 2.04
C ASN A 63 11.69 1.69 0.78
N GLU A 64 11.48 0.58 0.07
CA GLU A 64 12.12 0.30 -1.21
C GLU A 64 11.12 0.47 -2.34
N CYS A 65 11.56 1.10 -3.43
CA CYS A 65 10.80 1.23 -4.65
C CYS A 65 11.70 1.04 -5.85
N ARG A 66 11.09 0.79 -7.00
CA ARG A 66 11.78 0.78 -8.29
C ARG A 66 10.87 1.35 -9.35
N ARG A 67 11.44 1.77 -10.48
CA ARG A 67 10.63 2.03 -11.66
C ARG A 67 10.09 0.72 -12.24
N ALA A 68 8.87 0.77 -12.77
CA ALA A 68 8.21 -0.40 -13.35
C ALA A 68 8.89 -0.93 -14.63
N ASP A 69 9.66 -0.08 -15.31
CA ASP A 69 10.45 -0.42 -16.50
C ASP A 69 11.85 -0.96 -16.17
N SER A 70 12.26 -0.95 -14.90
CA SER A 70 13.50 -1.58 -14.45
C SER A 70 13.42 -3.11 -14.50
N ASP A 71 14.57 -3.75 -14.69
CA ASP A 71 14.69 -5.22 -14.65
C ASP A 71 14.32 -5.73 -13.24
N PRO A 72 13.23 -6.52 -13.10
CA PRO A 72 12.81 -6.99 -11.80
C PRO A 72 13.75 -8.03 -11.16
N ASP A 73 14.59 -8.67 -11.97
CA ASP A 73 15.59 -9.66 -11.54
C ASP A 73 16.94 -9.02 -11.20
N ASP A 74 17.14 -7.74 -11.52
CA ASP A 74 18.31 -6.97 -11.09
C ASP A 74 18.10 -6.44 -9.65
N PRO A 75 18.81 -6.96 -8.64
CA PRO A 75 18.69 -6.47 -7.27
C PRO A 75 19.18 -5.01 -7.11
N GLY A 76 19.97 -4.50 -8.05
CA GLY A 76 20.40 -3.11 -8.09
C GLY A 76 19.32 -2.12 -8.53
N SER A 77 18.19 -2.61 -9.03
CA SER A 77 17.06 -1.76 -9.48
C SER A 77 16.20 -1.20 -8.35
N TRP A 78 16.32 -1.77 -7.14
CA TRP A 78 15.59 -1.31 -5.96
C TRP A 78 16.34 -0.16 -5.29
N GLU A 79 15.66 0.97 -5.17
CA GLU A 79 16.15 2.17 -4.53
C GLU A 79 15.37 2.43 -3.25
N LYS A 80 16.06 2.92 -2.22
CA LYS A 80 15.37 3.41 -1.03
C LYS A 80 14.75 4.76 -1.35
N TYR A 81 13.45 4.90 -1.12
CA TYR A 81 12.81 6.20 -1.14
C TYR A 81 12.71 6.78 0.27
N SER A 82 12.73 8.09 0.36
CA SER A 82 12.52 8.87 1.56
C SER A 82 11.13 9.53 1.55
N SER A 83 10.68 9.98 2.71
CA SER A 83 9.47 10.80 2.81
C SER A 83 9.57 12.16 2.10
N SER A 84 10.75 12.55 1.63
CA SER A 84 10.96 13.78 0.83
C SER A 84 10.77 13.54 -0.67
N ASP A 85 10.73 12.29 -1.12
CA ASP A 85 10.50 11.98 -2.52
C ASP A 85 9.07 12.31 -2.92
N SER A 86 8.92 12.78 -4.16
CA SER A 86 7.64 13.24 -4.68
C SER A 86 7.05 12.19 -5.61
N PHE A 87 5.92 11.64 -5.18
CA PHE A 87 5.14 10.68 -5.94
C PHE A 87 3.79 11.28 -6.29
N TYR A 88 3.25 10.86 -7.43
CA TYR A 88 2.00 11.39 -7.95
C TYR A 88 1.07 10.26 -8.38
N LEU A 89 -0.23 10.50 -8.23
CA LEU A 89 -1.28 9.63 -8.72
C LEU A 89 -2.31 10.46 -9.46
N ASP A 90 -2.47 10.20 -10.77
CA ASP A 90 -3.37 10.95 -11.64
C ASP A 90 -3.15 12.48 -11.52
N GLY A 91 -1.89 12.90 -11.37
CA GLY A 91 -1.46 14.30 -11.19
C GLY A 91 -1.55 14.85 -9.75
N ASN A 92 -2.07 14.09 -8.80
CA ASN A 92 -2.20 14.50 -7.40
C ASN A 92 -1.00 14.02 -6.57
N PRO A 93 -0.39 14.87 -5.73
CA PRO A 93 0.69 14.44 -4.85
C PRO A 93 0.19 13.38 -3.86
N VAL A 94 0.98 12.33 -3.66
CA VAL A 94 0.71 11.30 -2.66
C VAL A 94 1.81 11.23 -1.62
N THR A 95 1.46 10.69 -0.46
CA THR A 95 2.43 10.30 0.58
C THR A 95 2.38 8.79 0.73
N VAL A 96 3.55 8.18 0.77
CA VAL A 96 3.72 6.73 0.97
C VAL A 96 4.29 6.50 2.36
N PHE A 97 3.64 5.62 3.12
CA PHE A 97 4.03 5.24 4.47
C PHE A 97 4.35 3.76 4.53
N GLU A 98 5.31 3.38 5.35
CA GLU A 98 5.55 1.98 5.68
C GLU A 98 4.36 1.42 6.50
N GLY A 99 3.74 0.36 5.99
CA GLY A 99 2.78 -0.43 6.74
C GLY A 99 3.51 -1.36 7.71
N ARG A 100 2.97 -1.58 8.92
CA ARG A 100 3.47 -2.67 9.77
C ARG A 100 3.28 -4.01 9.03
N PHE A 101 4.29 -4.88 9.10
CA PHE A 101 4.35 -6.23 8.50
C PHE A 101 4.83 -6.33 7.04
N GLY A 102 5.60 -5.35 6.55
CA GLY A 102 6.18 -5.44 5.20
C GLY A 102 5.12 -5.06 4.16
N GLY A 103 4.92 -3.76 4.01
CA GLY A 103 4.03 -3.22 2.98
C GLY A 103 4.04 -1.71 3.01
N TYR A 104 3.22 -1.10 2.17
CA TYR A 104 3.11 0.35 2.08
C TYR A 104 1.65 0.80 2.05
N VAL A 105 1.43 2.02 2.52
CA VAL A 105 0.14 2.70 2.52
C VAL A 105 0.29 3.98 1.75
N VAL A 106 -0.60 4.23 0.80
CA VAL A 106 -0.61 5.44 -0.01
C VAL A 106 -1.80 6.30 0.40
N GLN A 107 -1.56 7.59 0.63
CA GLN A 107 -2.61 8.57 0.88
C GLN A 107 -2.45 9.75 -0.07
N LEU A 108 -3.57 10.32 -0.55
CA LEU A 108 -3.53 11.60 -1.23
C LEU A 108 -3.04 12.66 -0.25
N ARG A 109 -2.05 13.46 -0.66
CA ARG A 109 -1.65 14.62 0.12
C ARG A 109 -2.73 15.67 -0.08
N THR A 110 -3.54 15.90 0.94
CA THR A 110 -4.51 16.99 0.91
C THR A 110 -3.74 18.30 0.68
N PRO A 111 -4.08 19.11 -0.34
CA PRO A 111 -3.56 20.46 -0.42
C PRO A 111 -3.99 21.16 0.87
N GLY A 112 -3.01 21.71 1.61
CA GLY A 112 -3.24 22.31 2.92
C GLY A 112 -4.45 23.26 2.88
N SER A 113 -5.40 22.98 3.77
CA SER A 113 -6.56 23.82 4.07
C SER A 113 -6.15 25.25 4.45
#